data_AF-T0ZDE9-F1
#
_entry.id   AF-T0ZDE9-F1
#
_cell.length_a   1.000
_cell.length_b   1.000
_cell.length_c   1.000
_cell.angle_alpha   90.00
_cell.angle_beta   90.00
_cell.angle_gamma   90.00
#
_symmetry.space_group_name_H-M   'P 1'
#
loop_
_entity.id
_entity.type
_entity.pdbx_description
1 polymer ?
#
loop_
_entity_poly.entity_id
_entity_poly.type
_entity_poly.pdbx_seq_one_letter_code
_entity_poly.pdbx_strand_id
1 'polypeptide(L)'
;VGGYFINSVYNSRNAFYNPGACVVTPSLISLNNGASVPAGTTVCGSAAVPNANHRSDFWNVTDLAAFLQDAISPIASLTITPGIRVVNFHTDYYPYGPTYFQLSDILSNPTPSNPTGLGLFSGHDQGELPATQTNYNETEPSVSARWQPLHWLALYANWATAYRLPQVGGGGGLYQSEPVGGNILQKSLEY
;
A
#
# COMPACT_ATOMS: atom_id res chain seq x y z
N VAL A 1 -9.31 -17.15 23.62
CA VAL A 1 -8.60 -15.87 23.33
C VAL A 1 -7.47 -16.18 22.38
N GLY A 2 -7.18 -15.28 21.44
CA GLY A 2 -6.01 -15.37 20.57
C GLY A 2 -5.70 -14.02 19.95
N GLY A 3 -4.72 -14.00 19.07
CA GLY A 3 -4.33 -12.80 18.34
C GLY A 3 -3.33 -13.13 17.25
N TYR A 4 -3.05 -12.16 16.40
CA TYR A 4 -2.02 -12.26 15.38
C TYR A 4 -1.32 -10.93 15.18
N PHE A 5 -0.13 -11.01 14.61
CA PHE A 5 0.66 -9.87 14.14
C PHE A 5 1.15 -10.20 12.74
N ILE A 6 0.84 -9.35 11.78
CA ILE A 6 1.27 -9.49 10.39
C ILE A 6 1.93 -8.18 9.98
N ASN A 7 3.17 -8.26 9.53
CA ASN A 7 3.85 -7.14 8.89
C ASN A 7 4.07 -7.47 7.42
N SER A 8 3.68 -6.54 6.55
CA SER A 8 3.80 -6.66 5.10
C SER A 8 4.44 -5.42 4.53
N VAL A 9 5.34 -5.61 3.56
CA VAL A 9 5.98 -4.53 2.82
C VAL A 9 5.59 -4.66 1.37
N TYR A 10 5.01 -3.60 0.81
CA TYR A 10 4.72 -3.50 -0.61
C TYR A 10 5.70 -2.51 -1.24
N ASN A 11 6.34 -2.96 -2.32
CA ASN A 11 7.22 -2.15 -3.13
C ASN A 11 6.52 -1.83 -4.46
N SER A 12 6.25 -0.54 -4.69
CA SER A 12 5.54 -0.06 -5.88
C SER A 12 6.44 0.12 -7.11
N ARG A 13 7.72 -0.32 -7.01
CA ARG A 13 8.79 -0.04 -7.97
C ARG A 13 8.39 -0.41 -9.39
N ASN A 14 8.45 0.59 -10.24
CA ASN A 14 8.17 0.48 -11.66
C ASN A 14 9.06 1.45 -12.43
N ALA A 15 9.55 1.03 -13.60
CA ALA A 15 10.52 1.79 -14.38
C ALA A 15 10.27 1.55 -15.87
N PHE A 16 9.56 2.47 -16.51
CA PHE A 16 9.40 2.44 -17.96
C PHE A 16 10.55 3.22 -18.62
N TYR A 17 11.20 2.59 -19.59
CA TYR A 17 12.28 3.24 -20.32
C TYR A 17 12.33 2.78 -21.78
N ASN A 18 12.78 3.70 -22.63
CA ASN A 18 13.12 3.45 -24.02
C ASN A 18 14.62 3.78 -24.21
N PRO A 19 15.49 2.78 -24.47
CA PRO A 19 16.91 3.02 -24.71
C PRO A 19 17.23 3.93 -25.90
N GLY A 20 16.31 4.04 -26.87
CA GLY A 20 16.47 4.91 -28.04
C GLY A 20 16.09 6.37 -27.80
N ALA A 21 15.47 6.69 -26.65
CA ALA A 21 15.15 8.07 -26.29
C ALA A 21 16.23 8.63 -25.35
N CYS A 22 16.91 9.67 -25.82
CA CYS A 22 18.02 10.29 -25.11
C CYS A 22 17.85 11.81 -25.04
N VAL A 23 18.41 12.40 -23.99
CA VAL A 23 18.43 13.85 -23.77
C VAL A 23 19.86 14.31 -23.55
N VAL A 24 20.12 15.60 -23.74
CA VAL A 24 21.42 16.21 -23.45
C VAL A 24 21.29 17.08 -22.21
N THR A 25 22.16 16.89 -21.23
CA THR A 25 22.15 17.66 -19.99
C THR A 25 22.47 19.14 -20.28
N PRO A 26 21.63 20.10 -19.84
CA PRO A 26 21.84 21.52 -20.12
C PRO A 26 22.89 22.15 -19.20
N SER A 27 23.13 21.54 -18.04
CA SER A 27 24.05 22.00 -17.00
C SER A 27 24.67 20.81 -16.27
N LEU A 28 25.64 21.10 -15.39
CA LEU A 28 26.19 20.11 -14.46
C LEU A 28 25.09 19.63 -13.50
N ILE A 29 24.80 18.34 -13.50
CA ILE A 29 23.87 17.73 -12.55
C ILE A 29 24.69 17.07 -11.44
N SER A 30 24.41 17.43 -10.19
CA SER A 30 25.03 16.80 -9.01
C SER A 30 24.05 15.81 -8.40
N LEU A 31 24.52 14.59 -8.14
CA LEU A 31 23.77 13.52 -7.52
C LEU A 31 24.09 13.43 -6.02
N ASN A 32 23.18 12.87 -5.23
CA ASN A 32 23.30 12.77 -3.78
C ASN A 32 24.40 11.80 -3.34
N ASN A 33 24.79 10.89 -4.23
CA ASN A 33 25.91 9.97 -4.03
C ASN A 33 27.30 10.61 -4.32
N GLY A 34 27.35 11.91 -4.60
CA GLY A 34 28.58 12.64 -4.92
C GLY A 34 29.04 12.51 -6.37
N ALA A 35 28.34 11.73 -7.21
CA ALA A 35 28.59 11.71 -8.64
C ALA A 35 28.04 12.96 -9.31
N SER A 36 28.64 13.36 -10.43
CA SER A 36 28.17 14.48 -11.24
C SER A 36 28.12 14.11 -12.72
N VAL A 37 27.10 14.63 -13.40
CA VAL A 37 26.92 14.48 -14.85
C VAL A 37 27.25 15.82 -15.50
N PRO A 38 28.33 15.92 -16.28
CA PRO A 38 28.71 17.16 -16.96
C PRO A 38 27.61 17.69 -17.89
N ALA A 39 27.60 19.00 -18.14
CA ALA A 39 26.78 19.60 -19.18
C ALA A 39 27.18 19.04 -20.56
N GLY A 40 26.20 18.86 -21.46
CA GLY A 40 26.42 18.30 -22.79
C GLY A 40 26.48 16.77 -22.84
N THR A 41 26.25 16.08 -21.72
CA THR A 41 26.25 14.62 -21.68
C THR A 41 24.94 14.07 -22.24
N THR A 42 25.03 13.14 -23.19
CA THR A 42 23.87 12.38 -23.66
C THR A 42 23.48 11.31 -22.64
N VAL A 43 22.26 11.39 -22.12
CA VAL A 43 21.68 10.42 -21.19
C VAL A 43 20.50 9.72 -21.86
N CYS A 44 20.57 8.41 -21.98
CA CYS A 44 19.53 7.58 -22.59
C CYS A 44 18.74 6.80 -21.54
N GLY A 45 17.52 6.39 -21.91
CA GLY A 45 16.67 5.58 -21.04
C GLY A 45 17.30 4.23 -20.68
N SER A 46 17.25 3.88 -19.40
CA SER A 46 17.71 2.59 -18.90
C SER A 46 16.93 2.18 -17.66
N ALA A 47 17.15 0.96 -17.18
CA ALA A 47 16.55 0.49 -15.92
C ALA A 47 16.98 1.32 -14.69
N ALA A 48 18.12 2.01 -14.75
CA ALA A 48 18.61 2.90 -13.69
C ALA A 48 18.22 4.37 -13.92
N VAL A 49 17.96 4.76 -15.17
CA VAL A 49 17.54 6.11 -15.57
C VAL A 49 16.31 5.99 -16.46
N PRO A 50 15.12 5.77 -15.87
CA PRO A 50 13.87 5.79 -16.63
C PRO A 50 13.72 7.11 -17.38
N ASN A 51 13.17 7.07 -18.58
CA ASN A 51 12.86 8.26 -19.38
C ASN A 51 11.37 8.35 -19.74
N ALA A 52 10.59 7.40 -19.25
CA ALA A 52 9.13 7.45 -19.19
C ALA A 52 8.70 7.43 -17.71
N ASN A 53 7.42 7.14 -17.45
CA ASN A 53 6.90 7.14 -16.09
C ASN A 53 7.65 6.13 -15.21
N HIS A 54 7.94 6.52 -13.98
CA HIS A 54 8.67 5.69 -13.03
C HIS A 54 8.16 5.92 -11.62
N ARG A 55 8.50 5.00 -10.72
CA ARG A 55 8.12 5.04 -9.31
C ARG A 55 8.95 4.09 -8.48
N SER A 56 9.18 4.40 -7.22
CA SER A 56 9.79 3.45 -6.28
C SER A 56 9.39 3.76 -4.85
N ASP A 57 8.14 3.48 -4.48
CA ASP A 57 7.63 3.78 -3.14
C ASP A 57 7.48 2.52 -2.30
N PHE A 58 7.64 2.68 -1.00
CA PHE A 58 7.47 1.62 -0.02
C PHE A 58 6.24 1.89 0.83
N TRP A 59 5.47 0.83 1.01
CA TRP A 59 4.27 0.83 1.84
C TRP A 59 4.37 -0.30 2.85
N ASN A 60 4.53 0.07 4.12
CA ASN A 60 4.56 -0.89 5.21
C ASN A 60 3.18 -0.94 5.85
N VAL A 61 2.66 -2.15 6.03
CA VAL A 61 1.41 -2.40 6.74
C VAL A 61 1.71 -3.33 7.89
N THR A 62 1.34 -2.90 9.09
CA THR A 62 1.30 -3.75 10.27
C THR A 62 -0.14 -3.94 10.68
N ASP A 63 -0.61 -5.18 10.66
CA ASP A 63 -1.92 -5.60 11.14
C ASP A 63 -1.74 -6.39 12.45
N LEU A 64 -2.33 -5.86 13.51
CA LEU A 64 -2.33 -6.44 14.84
C LEU A 64 -3.78 -6.70 15.24
N ALA A 65 -4.08 -7.93 15.67
CA ALA A 65 -5.40 -8.27 16.15
C ALA A 65 -5.35 -9.05 17.46
N ALA A 66 -6.37 -8.83 18.30
CA ALA A 66 -6.67 -9.64 19.46
C ALA A 66 -8.16 -10.02 19.44
N PHE A 67 -8.48 -11.27 19.77
CA PHE A 67 -9.85 -11.76 19.77
C PHE A 67 -10.20 -12.62 20.98
N LEU A 68 -11.46 -12.51 21.40
CA LEU A 68 -12.10 -13.34 22.41
C LEU A 68 -13.36 -13.94 21.81
N GLN A 69 -13.53 -15.24 21.97
CA GLN A 69 -14.72 -15.99 21.60
C GLN A 69 -15.02 -16.96 22.73
N ASP A 70 -16.30 -17.13 23.03
CA ASP A 70 -16.78 -18.09 24.02
C ASP A 70 -18.04 -18.78 23.51
N ALA A 71 -18.17 -20.08 23.77
CA ALA A 71 -19.27 -20.89 23.29
C ALA A 71 -20.24 -21.19 24.43
N ILE A 72 -21.45 -20.66 24.33
CA ILE A 72 -22.50 -20.82 25.32
C ILE A 72 -23.53 -21.79 24.76
N SER A 73 -23.89 -22.81 25.53
CA SER A 73 -24.94 -23.76 25.13
C SER A 73 -26.09 -23.72 26.13
N PRO A 74 -27.07 -22.81 25.95
CA PRO A 74 -28.18 -22.67 26.89
C PRO A 74 -29.04 -23.94 27.03
N ILE A 75 -29.12 -24.71 25.94
CA ILE A 75 -29.76 -26.02 25.88
C ILE A 75 -28.88 -26.95 25.05
N ALA A 76 -28.98 -28.27 25.26
CA ALA A 76 -28.12 -29.26 24.58
C ALA A 76 -28.17 -29.19 23.04
N SER A 77 -29.29 -28.73 22.48
CA SER A 77 -29.48 -28.60 21.03
C SER A 77 -29.02 -27.25 20.47
N LEU A 78 -28.63 -26.26 21.28
CA LEU A 78 -28.32 -24.91 20.82
C LEU A 78 -26.98 -24.44 21.38
N THR A 79 -26.06 -24.10 20.50
CA THR A 79 -24.79 -23.45 20.83
C THR A 79 -24.73 -22.09 20.15
N ILE A 80 -24.40 -21.06 20.92
CA ILE A 80 -24.19 -19.70 20.44
C ILE A 80 -22.76 -19.32 20.78
N THR A 81 -22.00 -18.85 19.81
CA THR A 81 -20.60 -18.41 20.00
C THR A 81 -20.51 -16.93 19.64
N PRO A 82 -20.70 -16.01 20.61
CA PRO A 82 -20.31 -14.62 20.45
C PRO A 82 -18.78 -14.49 20.37
N GLY A 83 -18.34 -13.51 19.59
CA GLY A 83 -16.95 -13.18 19.43
C GLY A 83 -16.74 -11.68 19.25
N ILE A 84 -15.63 -11.19 19.78
CA ILE A 84 -15.16 -9.83 19.53
C ILE A 84 -13.69 -9.90 19.11
N ARG A 85 -13.35 -9.19 18.05
CA ARG A 85 -11.98 -8.98 17.59
C ARG A 85 -11.71 -7.47 17.60
N VAL A 86 -10.56 -7.06 18.10
CA VAL A 86 -10.07 -5.69 18.01
C VAL A 86 -8.86 -5.72 17.09
N VAL A 87 -8.86 -4.84 16.09
CA VAL A 87 -7.80 -4.77 15.07
C VAL A 87 -7.18 -3.38 15.07
N ASN A 88 -5.86 -3.35 14.89
CA ASN A 88 -5.08 -2.16 14.64
C ASN A 88 -4.33 -2.34 13.32
N PHE A 89 -4.56 -1.42 12.39
CA PHE A 89 -3.81 -1.32 11.15
C PHE A 89 -2.92 -0.08 11.22
N HIS A 90 -1.62 -0.29 11.32
CA HIS A 90 -0.62 0.76 11.15
C HIS A 90 -0.11 0.75 9.72
N THR A 91 -0.07 1.90 9.07
CA THR A 91 0.39 2.02 7.69
C THR A 91 1.37 3.17 7.52
N ASP A 92 2.51 2.88 6.91
CA ASP A 92 3.57 3.85 6.62
C ASP A 92 3.85 3.90 5.12
N TYR A 93 3.85 5.12 4.57
CA TYR A 93 4.23 5.40 3.20
C TYR A 93 5.53 6.17 3.12
N TYR A 94 6.44 5.69 2.27
CA TYR A 94 7.69 6.36 1.97
C TYR A 94 7.89 6.50 0.46
N PRO A 95 7.89 7.74 -0.08
CA PRO A 95 8.25 7.99 -1.47
C PRO A 95 9.77 7.88 -1.62
N TYR A 96 10.23 6.88 -2.36
CA TYR A 96 11.65 6.60 -2.56
C TYR A 96 12.07 6.76 -4.03
N GLY A 97 11.14 7.18 -4.91
CA GLY A 97 11.39 7.49 -6.33
C GLY A 97 12.62 8.37 -6.56
N PRO A 98 12.73 9.56 -5.93
CA PRO A 98 13.87 10.47 -6.10
C PRO A 98 15.20 9.90 -5.58
N THR A 99 15.15 8.90 -4.70
CA THR A 99 16.35 8.24 -4.16
C THR A 99 16.85 7.14 -5.10
N TYR A 100 15.97 6.29 -5.62
CA TYR A 100 16.35 5.19 -6.51
C TYR A 100 16.53 5.61 -7.97
N PHE A 101 15.87 6.69 -8.38
CA PHE A 101 15.86 7.19 -9.75
C PHE A 101 16.27 8.67 -9.84
N GLN A 102 17.18 9.12 -8.98
CA GLN A 102 17.55 10.54 -8.85
C GLN A 102 17.85 11.25 -10.18
N LEU A 103 18.66 10.65 -11.06
CA LEU A 103 19.01 11.27 -12.33
C LEU A 103 17.79 11.37 -13.26
N SER A 104 16.92 10.35 -13.25
CA SER A 104 15.66 10.37 -13.99
C SER A 104 14.73 11.45 -13.45
N ASP A 105 14.60 11.53 -12.13
CA ASP A 105 13.78 12.52 -11.46
C ASP A 105 14.19 13.94 -11.89
N ILE A 106 15.46 14.31 -11.74
CA ILE A 106 15.99 15.62 -12.18
C ILE A 106 15.72 15.90 -13.67
N LEU A 107 15.83 14.89 -14.54
CA LEU A 107 15.65 15.05 -15.98
C LEU A 107 14.18 15.01 -16.43
N SER A 108 13.28 14.52 -15.59
CA SER A 108 11.86 14.32 -15.90
C SER A 108 11.02 15.58 -15.74
N ASN A 109 9.74 15.50 -16.13
CA ASN A 109 8.81 16.61 -15.93
C ASN A 109 8.63 16.91 -14.43
N PRO A 110 8.52 18.20 -14.05
CA PRO A 110 8.34 18.57 -12.66
C PRO A 110 7.00 18.06 -12.12
N THR A 111 7.02 17.58 -10.88
CA THR A 111 5.87 17.07 -10.10
C THR A 111 5.85 17.74 -8.71
N PRO A 112 4.77 17.57 -7.92
CA PRO A 112 4.79 18.03 -6.53
C PRO A 112 5.93 17.44 -5.68
N SER A 113 6.32 16.18 -5.94
CA SER A 113 7.43 15.49 -5.27
C SER A 113 8.81 15.87 -5.82
N ASN A 114 8.89 16.39 -7.04
CA ASN A 114 10.09 16.93 -7.66
C ASN A 114 9.80 18.26 -8.40
N PRO A 115 9.79 19.38 -7.67
CA PRO A 115 9.46 20.68 -8.26
C PRO A 115 10.58 21.22 -9.16
N THR A 116 11.76 20.60 -9.17
CA THR A 116 12.96 21.07 -9.88
C THR A 116 13.28 20.27 -11.15
N GLY A 117 12.38 19.39 -11.59
CA GLY A 117 12.54 18.62 -12.83
C GLY A 117 12.77 19.51 -14.05
N LEU A 118 13.71 19.11 -14.91
CA LEU A 118 14.11 19.87 -16.11
C LEU A 118 13.18 19.67 -17.31
N GLY A 119 12.26 18.70 -17.25
CA GLY A 119 11.28 18.42 -18.31
C GLY A 119 11.91 17.93 -19.63
N LEU A 120 13.09 17.28 -19.56
CA LEU A 120 13.78 16.77 -20.73
C LEU A 120 13.26 15.39 -21.14
N PHE A 121 12.98 14.53 -20.17
CA PHE A 121 12.29 13.26 -20.40
C PHE A 121 10.78 13.45 -20.47
N SER A 122 10.12 12.63 -21.28
CA SER A 122 8.65 12.66 -21.42
C SER A 122 7.91 12.16 -20.19
N GLY A 123 8.55 11.33 -19.37
CA GLY A 123 7.99 10.79 -18.13
C GLY A 123 8.07 11.73 -16.93
N HIS A 124 7.55 11.26 -15.81
CA HIS A 124 7.68 11.85 -14.47
C HIS A 124 7.63 10.76 -13.39
N ASP A 125 8.00 11.10 -12.16
CA ASP A 125 7.78 10.25 -10.99
C ASP A 125 6.29 10.22 -10.64
N GLN A 126 5.70 9.03 -10.59
CA GLN A 126 4.29 8.83 -10.25
C GLN A 126 4.05 8.73 -8.73
N GLY A 127 5.10 8.77 -7.91
CA GLY A 127 5.00 8.90 -6.45
C GLY A 127 4.80 10.37 -6.06
N GLU A 128 3.57 10.86 -6.11
CA GLU A 128 3.25 12.29 -5.86
C GLU A 128 2.92 12.62 -4.40
N LEU A 129 2.71 11.61 -3.56
CA LEU A 129 2.36 11.82 -2.16
C LEU A 129 3.62 12.02 -1.28
N PRO A 130 3.55 12.87 -0.24
CA PRO A 130 4.62 12.98 0.75
C PRO A 130 4.67 11.73 1.65
N ALA A 131 5.80 11.52 2.33
CA ALA A 131 5.90 10.50 3.37
C ALA A 131 4.88 10.75 4.49
N THR A 132 4.16 9.71 4.90
CA THR A 132 3.05 9.84 5.87
C THR A 132 2.74 8.49 6.51
N GLN A 133 2.18 8.54 7.71
CA GLN A 133 1.83 7.37 8.51
C GLN A 133 0.45 7.57 9.13
N THR A 134 -0.29 6.48 9.32
CA THR A 134 -1.58 6.52 10.00
C THR A 134 -1.86 5.22 10.75
N ASN A 135 -2.78 5.30 11.70
CA ASN A 135 -3.25 4.18 12.50
C ASN A 135 -4.77 4.11 12.42
N TYR A 136 -5.29 2.92 12.12
CA TYR A 136 -6.71 2.64 12.17
C TYR A 136 -6.99 1.61 13.25
N ASN A 137 -7.95 1.91 14.12
CA ASN A 137 -8.38 1.02 15.20
C ASN A 137 -9.84 0.71 15.01
N GLU A 138 -10.19 -0.56 14.88
CA GLU A 138 -11.57 -0.98 14.68
C GLU A 138 -11.94 -2.17 15.56
N THR A 139 -13.25 -2.31 15.80
CA THR A 139 -13.82 -3.41 16.56
C THR A 139 -14.76 -4.22 15.68
N GLU A 140 -14.58 -5.52 15.70
CA GLU A 140 -15.19 -6.49 14.81
C GLU A 140 -15.99 -7.51 15.62
N PRO A 141 -17.30 -7.27 15.79
CA PRO A 141 -18.17 -8.23 16.43
C PRO A 141 -18.49 -9.39 15.49
N SER A 142 -18.68 -10.56 16.09
CA SER A 142 -19.14 -11.77 15.42
C SER A 142 -20.10 -12.55 16.32
N VAL A 143 -21.05 -13.24 15.71
CA VAL A 143 -21.93 -14.19 16.38
C VAL A 143 -22.19 -15.36 15.44
N SER A 144 -22.04 -16.55 15.98
CA SER A 144 -22.46 -17.78 15.32
C SER A 144 -23.48 -18.50 16.19
N ALA A 145 -24.46 -19.13 15.54
CA ALA A 145 -25.45 -19.96 16.18
C ALA A 145 -25.53 -21.30 15.45
N ARG A 146 -25.47 -22.38 16.21
CA ARG A 146 -25.70 -23.75 15.76
C ARG A 146 -26.90 -24.29 16.52
N TRP A 147 -27.93 -24.69 15.79
CA TRP A 147 -29.09 -25.36 16.37
C TRP A 147 -29.25 -26.75 15.77
N GLN A 148 -29.19 -27.78 16.62
CA GLN A 148 -29.31 -29.19 16.27
C GLN A 148 -30.60 -29.77 16.87
N PRO A 149 -31.76 -29.55 16.23
CA PRO A 149 -33.03 -30.06 16.73
C PRO A 149 -33.12 -31.60 16.70
N LEU A 150 -32.37 -32.24 15.80
CA LEU A 150 -32.33 -33.71 15.64
C LEU A 150 -30.88 -34.16 15.56
N HIS A 151 -30.61 -35.41 15.94
CA HIS A 151 -29.25 -35.97 15.93
C HIS A 151 -28.58 -35.97 14.54
N TRP A 152 -29.37 -35.94 13.46
CA TRP A 152 -28.88 -35.91 12.07
C TRP A 152 -29.00 -34.54 11.38
N LEU A 153 -29.66 -33.55 12.01
CA LEU A 153 -29.92 -32.25 11.41
C LEU A 153 -29.39 -31.11 12.29
N ALA A 154 -28.48 -30.31 11.74
CA ALA A 154 -28.01 -29.08 12.35
C ALA A 154 -28.15 -27.89 11.39
N LEU A 155 -28.64 -26.78 11.92
CA LEU A 155 -28.78 -25.50 11.26
C LEU A 155 -27.71 -24.55 11.80
N TYR A 156 -27.16 -23.73 10.91
CA TYR A 156 -26.10 -22.79 11.23
C TYR A 156 -26.45 -21.41 10.70
N ALA A 157 -26.21 -20.39 11.51
CA ALA A 157 -26.29 -19.00 11.12
C ALA A 157 -25.08 -18.26 11.68
N ASN A 158 -24.47 -17.40 10.88
CA ASN A 158 -23.31 -16.63 11.26
C ASN A 158 -23.49 -15.19 10.81
N TRP A 159 -23.04 -14.25 11.63
CA TRP A 159 -22.93 -12.85 11.29
C TRP A 159 -21.61 -12.32 11.85
N ALA A 160 -20.87 -11.59 11.04
CA ALA A 160 -19.64 -10.95 11.45
C ALA A 160 -19.46 -9.63 10.71
N THR A 161 -18.76 -8.70 11.34
CA THR A 161 -18.20 -7.52 10.66
C THR A 161 -16.69 -7.66 10.67
N ALA A 162 -16.07 -7.48 9.50
CA ALA A 162 -14.63 -7.40 9.35
C ALA A 162 -14.27 -6.13 8.58
N TYR A 163 -13.11 -5.56 8.89
CA TYR A 163 -12.49 -4.44 8.20
C TYR A 163 -11.23 -4.93 7.51
N ARG A 164 -10.95 -4.35 6.35
CA ARG A 164 -9.72 -4.58 5.63
C ARG A 164 -9.17 -3.26 5.13
N LEU A 165 -7.84 -3.16 5.12
CA LEU A 165 -7.19 -2.16 4.30
C LEU A 165 -7.45 -2.49 2.82
N PRO A 166 -7.64 -1.49 1.97
CA PRO A 166 -7.87 -1.70 0.56
C PRO A 166 -6.58 -2.25 -0.08
N GLN A 167 -6.72 -3.18 -1.02
CA GLN A 167 -5.57 -3.86 -1.62
C GLN A 167 -4.73 -2.87 -2.43
N VAL A 168 -3.43 -2.81 -2.14
CA VAL A 168 -2.45 -1.99 -2.89
C VAL A 168 -2.09 -2.60 -4.26
N GLY A 169 -3.05 -3.24 -4.93
CA GLY A 169 -2.83 -4.00 -6.16
C GLY A 169 -2.61 -3.13 -7.41
N GLY A 170 -1.58 -3.51 -8.18
CA GLY A 170 -1.43 -3.24 -9.62
C GLY A 170 -1.05 -1.82 -10.02
N GLY A 171 0.14 -1.65 -10.59
CA GLY A 171 0.57 -0.55 -11.48
C GLY A 171 0.58 0.89 -10.93
N GLY A 172 -0.51 1.31 -10.29
CA GLY A 172 -0.76 2.60 -9.67
C GLY A 172 -1.11 2.52 -8.18
N GLY A 173 -1.78 1.46 -7.69
CA GLY A 173 -2.17 1.34 -6.27
C GLY A 173 -3.08 2.48 -5.75
N LEU A 174 -3.67 2.32 -4.55
CA LEU A 174 -4.59 3.32 -3.97
C LEU A 174 -3.99 4.72 -3.77
N TYR A 175 -2.66 4.79 -3.66
CA TYR A 175 -1.93 6.00 -3.30
C TYR A 175 -1.37 6.76 -4.50
N GLN A 176 -1.82 6.45 -5.72
CA GLN A 176 -1.54 7.32 -6.88
C GLN A 176 -2.30 8.66 -6.79
N SER A 177 -3.38 8.73 -6.02
CA SER A 177 -4.21 9.95 -5.92
C SER A 177 -4.84 10.18 -4.54
N GLU A 178 -4.94 9.17 -3.68
CA GLU A 178 -5.58 9.32 -2.36
C GLU A 178 -4.52 9.39 -1.26
N PRO A 179 -4.44 10.45 -0.45
CA PRO A 179 -3.45 10.55 0.64
C PRO A 179 -3.70 9.51 1.75
N VAL A 180 -2.61 9.06 2.37
CA VAL A 180 -2.66 8.22 3.58
C VAL A 180 -3.28 9.02 4.71
N GLY A 181 -4.34 8.50 5.33
CA GLY A 181 -5.14 9.21 6.32
C GLY A 181 -6.60 9.46 5.91
N GLY A 182 -6.99 9.17 4.68
CA GLY A 182 -8.41 9.08 4.29
C GLY A 182 -9.15 7.95 5.01
N ASN A 183 -10.48 7.93 4.94
CA ASN A 183 -11.30 6.81 5.45
C ASN A 183 -11.24 5.63 4.47
N ILE A 184 -10.06 5.04 4.37
CA ILE A 184 -9.72 3.98 3.41
C ILE A 184 -10.19 2.61 3.87
N LEU A 185 -10.55 2.46 5.15
CA LEU A 185 -11.02 1.20 5.69
C LEU A 185 -12.32 0.80 4.98
N GLN A 186 -12.29 -0.36 4.34
CA GLN A 186 -13.48 -0.92 3.74
C GLN A 186 -14.02 -1.99 4.67
N LYS A 187 -15.32 -1.91 4.96
CA LYS A 187 -16.04 -3.04 5.54
C LYS A 187 -15.93 -4.21 4.56
N SER A 188 -15.40 -5.33 5.02
CA SER A 188 -15.34 -6.55 4.23
C SER A 188 -16.77 -6.98 3.91
N LEU A 189 -17.13 -6.89 2.63
CA LEU A 189 -18.33 -7.53 2.10
C LEU A 189 -17.92 -8.94 1.68
N GLU A 190 -18.00 -9.88 2.62
CA GLU A 190 -18.07 -11.30 2.27
C GLU A 190 -19.55 -11.60 2.01
N TYR A 191 -19.89 -11.87 0.75
CA TYR A 191 -21.23 -12.33 0.35
C TYR A 191 -21.31 -13.84 0.48
#